data_AF-Q4QN82-F1
#
_entry.id   AF-Q4QN82-F1
#
_cell.length_a   1.000
_cell.length_b   1.000
_cell.length_c   1.000
_cell.angle_alpha   90.00
_cell.angle_beta   90.00
_cell.angle_gamma   90.00
#
_symmetry.space_group_name_H-M   'P 1'
#
loop_
_entity.id
_entity.type
_entity.pdbx_description
1 polymer ?
#
loop_
_entity_poly.entity_id
_entity_poly.type
_entity_poly.pdbx_seq_one_letter_code
_entity_poly.pdbx_strand_id
1 'polypeptide(L)'
;MSTKNHFIFPTYVQMYPYSKDRPFLKQVREKLRYYGYKWLYQKQCHQLVDFLNTETQWQSLFTQDYYRTNTILTTFCDKRFSASERLTAITENLRLAEEKMGRSLCQQLLDQQHIVLTQLTEDLRLSLSINHIDPFEGYFSINIRNQNNERVYDASFTFLSPNKLLIASIQGPSSDNAQELVKQATKALHGMRPMFMLVNAFKMLAEKWQCELVGIPHKAQGKYRLSARSKILFNYDEFWQENQGEYRHNYWQLPLHIERKQLEDIASKKRSMYRKRYEMLDQMALDIQQL
;
A
#
# COMPACT_ATOMS: atom_id res chain seq x y z
N MET A 1 13.74 2.24 34.59
CA MET A 1 13.91 3.36 33.63
C MET A 1 14.19 2.75 32.26
N SER A 2 13.16 2.60 31.43
CA SER A 2 13.35 2.14 30.05
C SER A 2 14.09 3.25 29.30
N THR A 3 15.28 2.96 28.78
CA THR A 3 15.96 3.81 27.81
C THR A 3 15.00 4.00 26.65
N LYS A 4 14.30 5.14 26.59
CA LYS A 4 13.54 5.52 25.40
C LYS A 4 14.53 5.49 24.25
N ASN A 5 14.37 4.54 23.32
CA ASN A 5 15.17 4.50 22.12
C ASN A 5 15.00 5.84 21.42
N HIS A 6 16.09 6.57 21.27
CA HIS A 6 16.12 7.84 20.57
C HIS A 6 16.40 7.55 19.11
N PHE A 7 15.43 7.82 18.24
CA PHE A 7 15.60 7.66 16.81
C PHE A 7 16.59 8.70 16.28
N ILE A 8 17.55 8.25 15.48
CA ILE A 8 18.54 9.11 14.80
C ILE A 8 18.44 8.81 13.30
N PHE A 9 18.51 9.84 12.47
CA PHE A 9 18.48 9.66 11.02
C PHE A 9 19.63 8.72 10.59
N PRO A 10 19.34 7.60 9.90
CA PRO A 10 20.31 6.53 9.70
C PRO A 10 21.53 7.01 8.92
N THR A 11 22.67 6.42 9.20
CA THR A 11 23.91 6.58 8.43
C THR A 11 23.79 5.91 7.05
N TYR A 12 24.73 6.22 6.14
CA TYR A 12 24.82 5.55 4.84
C TYR A 12 24.87 4.02 4.96
N VAL A 13 25.65 3.51 5.92
CA VAL A 13 25.82 2.06 6.12
C VAL A 13 24.54 1.41 6.63
N GLN A 14 23.80 2.06 7.53
CA GLN A 14 22.52 1.54 8.01
C GLN A 14 21.45 1.55 6.91
N MET A 15 21.43 2.58 6.06
CA MET A 15 20.45 2.68 4.97
C MET A 15 20.75 1.79 3.77
N TYR A 16 22.04 1.47 3.54
CA TYR A 16 22.50 0.60 2.45
C TYR A 16 23.46 -0.49 2.96
N PRO A 17 22.98 -1.46 3.76
CA PRO A 17 23.83 -2.45 4.41
C PRO A 17 24.62 -3.31 3.41
N TYR A 18 24.04 -3.61 2.24
CA TYR A 18 24.64 -4.40 1.17
C TYR A 18 25.34 -3.56 0.10
N SER A 19 25.60 -2.28 0.35
CA SER A 19 26.30 -1.43 -0.63
C SER A 19 27.69 -1.97 -0.97
N LYS A 20 28.38 -2.61 -0.01
CA LYS A 20 29.76 -3.10 -0.21
C LYS A 20 29.86 -4.20 -1.27
N ASP A 21 28.76 -4.93 -1.50
CA ASP A 21 28.69 -6.04 -2.47
C ASP A 21 28.45 -5.55 -3.91
N ARG A 22 28.25 -4.25 -4.10
CA ARG A 22 27.99 -3.64 -5.41
C ARG A 22 29.29 -3.18 -6.08
N PRO A 23 29.35 -3.07 -7.42
CA PRO A 23 30.49 -2.48 -8.11
C PRO A 23 30.86 -1.09 -7.57
N PHE A 24 32.16 -0.80 -7.43
CA PHE A 24 32.69 0.43 -6.80
C PHE A 24 32.02 1.71 -7.28
N LEU A 25 31.86 1.90 -8.60
CA LEU A 25 31.19 3.07 -9.18
C LEU A 25 29.74 3.23 -8.71
N LYS A 26 29.00 2.12 -8.51
CA LYS A 26 27.63 2.17 -7.97
C LYS A 26 27.65 2.59 -6.51
N GLN A 27 28.60 2.11 -5.71
CA GLN A 27 28.76 2.51 -4.31
C GLN A 27 29.03 4.01 -4.19
N VAL A 28 29.99 4.53 -4.97
CA VAL A 28 30.34 5.96 -4.98
C VAL A 28 29.14 6.81 -5.33
N ARG A 29 28.40 6.45 -6.39
CA ARG A 29 27.18 7.18 -6.80
C ARG A 29 26.08 7.14 -5.73
N GLU A 30 25.85 5.98 -5.11
CA GLU A 30 24.86 5.83 -4.04
C GLU A 30 25.22 6.67 -2.82
N LYS A 31 26.51 6.65 -2.42
CA LYS A 31 27.04 7.46 -1.32
C LYS A 31 26.92 8.96 -1.60
N LEU A 32 27.35 9.43 -2.77
CA LEU A 32 27.22 10.83 -3.16
C LEU A 32 25.77 11.29 -3.17
N ARG A 33 24.86 10.49 -3.75
CA ARG A 33 23.43 10.79 -3.76
C ARG A 33 22.85 10.86 -2.35
N TYR A 34 23.19 9.92 -1.48
CA TYR A 34 22.72 9.91 -0.10
C TYR A 34 23.14 11.18 0.66
N TYR A 35 24.44 11.50 0.67
CA TYR A 35 24.92 12.68 1.41
C TYR A 35 24.43 13.98 0.77
N GLY A 36 24.37 14.05 -0.56
CA GLY A 36 23.83 15.21 -1.28
C GLY A 36 22.37 15.47 -0.93
N TYR A 37 21.50 14.45 -0.97
CA TYR A 37 20.09 14.61 -0.61
C TYR A 37 19.88 14.81 0.90
N LYS A 38 20.66 14.16 1.76
CA LYS A 38 20.58 14.39 3.21
C LYS A 38 20.95 15.83 3.57
N TRP A 39 21.95 16.41 2.89
CA TRP A 39 22.30 17.82 3.06
C TRP A 39 21.21 18.74 2.51
N LEU A 40 20.74 18.49 1.27
CA LEU A 40 19.72 19.32 0.62
C LEU A 40 18.38 19.34 1.40
N TYR A 41 18.00 18.21 2.00
CA TYR A 41 16.75 18.05 2.74
C TYR A 41 16.98 17.93 4.26
N GLN A 42 18.07 18.52 4.77
CA GLN A 42 18.46 18.42 6.17
C GLN A 42 17.34 18.85 7.11
N LYS A 43 16.63 19.95 6.80
CA LYS A 43 15.50 20.43 7.60
C LYS A 43 14.43 19.35 7.76
N GLN A 44 14.00 18.74 6.65
CA GLN A 44 12.97 17.71 6.67
C GLN A 44 13.43 16.43 7.38
N CYS A 45 14.72 16.06 7.24
CA CYS A 45 15.30 14.95 8.01
C CYS A 45 15.20 15.20 9.51
N HIS A 46 15.53 16.40 10.00
CA HIS A 46 15.42 16.75 11.42
C HIS A 46 13.96 16.71 11.88
N GLN A 47 13.04 17.29 11.12
CA GLN A 47 11.62 17.26 11.46
C GLN A 47 11.03 15.85 11.51
N LEU A 48 11.47 14.95 10.63
CA LEU A 48 11.08 13.54 10.70
C LEU A 48 11.63 12.86 11.96
N VAL A 49 12.87 13.14 12.33
CA VAL A 49 13.49 12.63 13.56
C VAL A 49 12.74 13.14 14.80
N ASP A 50 12.43 14.43 14.86
CA ASP A 50 11.67 15.05 15.95
C ASP A 50 10.28 14.41 16.07
N PHE A 51 9.61 14.19 14.94
CA PHE A 51 8.34 13.48 14.87
C PHE A 51 8.46 12.06 15.44
N LEU A 52 9.42 11.24 14.98
CA LEU A 52 9.59 9.87 15.43
C LEU A 52 10.05 9.75 16.90
N ASN A 53 10.69 10.79 17.43
CA ASN A 53 11.04 10.87 18.85
C ASN A 53 9.88 11.35 19.73
N THR A 54 8.88 12.01 19.14
CA THR A 54 7.65 12.42 19.81
C THR A 54 6.61 11.28 19.76
N GLU A 55 6.33 10.76 18.57
CA GLU A 55 5.41 9.66 18.29
C GLU A 55 6.19 8.33 18.24
N THR A 56 6.62 7.85 19.41
CA THR A 56 7.60 6.76 19.51
C THR A 56 7.12 5.41 18.97
N GLN A 57 5.80 5.21 18.82
CA GLN A 57 5.22 3.96 18.33
C GLN A 57 5.79 3.55 16.95
N TRP A 58 5.96 4.53 16.06
CA TRP A 58 6.38 4.27 14.68
C TRP A 58 7.89 4.15 14.51
N GLN A 59 8.69 4.31 15.56
CA GLN A 59 10.15 4.15 15.44
C GLN A 59 10.51 2.76 14.89
N SER A 60 9.84 1.71 15.36
CA SER A 60 10.09 0.33 14.94
C SER A 60 9.94 0.14 13.43
N LEU A 61 8.96 0.81 12.80
CA LEU A 61 8.76 0.79 11.35
C LEU A 61 10.04 1.19 10.59
N PHE A 62 10.73 2.23 11.06
CA PHE A 62 11.94 2.75 10.42
C PHE A 62 13.22 2.08 10.90
N THR A 63 13.27 1.55 12.12
CA THR A 63 14.47 0.84 12.61
C THR A 63 14.55 -0.60 12.13
N GLN A 64 13.40 -1.24 11.83
CA GLN A 64 13.36 -2.55 11.20
C GLN A 64 13.85 -2.48 9.74
N ASP A 65 13.58 -1.37 9.05
CA ASP A 65 14.12 -1.09 7.72
C ASP A 65 14.44 0.41 7.55
N TYR A 66 15.72 0.76 7.76
CA TYR A 66 16.20 2.13 7.63
C TYR A 66 16.05 2.68 6.20
N TYR A 67 15.94 1.82 5.18
CA TYR A 67 15.73 2.26 3.81
C TYR A 67 14.42 3.03 3.63
N ARG A 68 13.43 2.84 4.51
CA ARG A 68 12.20 3.66 4.55
C ARG A 68 12.50 5.15 4.70
N THR A 69 13.57 5.55 5.38
CA THR A 69 13.93 6.97 5.48
C THR A 69 14.38 7.59 4.15
N ASN A 70 14.66 6.77 3.12
CA ASN A 70 14.95 7.28 1.79
C ASN A 70 13.71 7.91 1.12
N THR A 71 12.50 7.63 1.61
CA THR A 71 11.26 8.23 1.10
C THR A 71 11.26 9.75 1.25
N ILE A 72 11.73 10.28 2.39
CA ILE A 72 11.82 11.73 2.58
C ILE A 72 12.85 12.36 1.62
N LEU A 73 13.93 11.63 1.34
CA LEU A 73 15.02 12.11 0.48
C LEU A 73 14.68 12.09 -1.02
N THR A 74 13.68 11.31 -1.45
CA THR A 74 13.48 11.03 -2.87
C THR A 74 12.02 11.14 -3.31
N THR A 75 11.16 10.22 -2.89
CA THR A 75 9.75 10.13 -3.31
C THR A 75 8.94 9.39 -2.25
N PHE A 76 7.66 9.70 -2.11
CA PHE A 76 6.75 8.98 -1.22
C PHE A 76 5.33 9.08 -1.74
N CYS A 77 4.73 7.92 -2.05
CA CYS A 77 3.39 7.63 -2.63
C CYS A 77 3.03 8.36 -3.95
N ASP A 78 3.37 9.64 -4.07
CA ASP A 78 3.19 10.49 -5.24
C ASP A 78 4.51 11.17 -5.59
N LYS A 79 5.02 10.91 -6.81
CA LYS A 79 6.32 11.47 -7.23
C LYS A 79 6.30 12.99 -7.43
N ARG A 80 5.11 13.61 -7.44
CA ARG A 80 4.95 15.06 -7.61
C ARG A 80 5.27 15.83 -6.32
N PHE A 81 5.28 15.15 -5.18
CA PHE A 81 5.50 15.79 -3.89
C PHE A 81 6.92 16.36 -3.76
N SER A 82 6.98 17.63 -3.36
CA SER A 82 8.16 18.30 -2.82
C SER A 82 8.63 17.64 -1.51
N ALA A 83 9.83 18.00 -1.02
CA ALA A 83 10.33 17.46 0.23
C ALA A 83 9.43 17.77 1.44
N SER A 84 8.82 18.96 1.46
CA SER A 84 7.87 19.33 2.51
C SER A 84 6.56 18.53 2.40
N GLU A 85 6.02 18.35 1.20
CA GLU A 85 4.82 17.53 0.99
C GLU A 85 5.08 16.05 1.33
N ARG A 86 6.27 15.52 1.02
CA ARG A 86 6.67 14.16 1.45
C ARG A 86 6.71 14.04 2.97
N LEU A 87 7.28 15.02 3.67
CA LEU A 87 7.29 15.02 5.13
C LEU A 87 5.86 15.05 5.69
N THR A 88 5.01 15.93 5.19
CA THR A 88 3.61 16.00 5.59
C THR A 88 2.89 14.69 5.31
N ALA A 89 3.01 14.13 4.11
CA ALA A 89 2.39 12.86 3.75
C ALA A 89 2.89 11.71 4.65
N ILE A 90 4.18 11.64 4.97
CA ILE A 90 4.73 10.61 5.86
C ILE A 90 4.17 10.76 7.28
N THR A 91 4.24 11.95 7.85
CA THR A 91 3.86 12.20 9.26
C THR A 91 2.36 12.08 9.46
N GLU A 92 1.56 12.66 8.57
CA GLU A 92 0.10 12.57 8.61
C GLU A 92 -0.38 11.15 8.33
N ASN A 93 0.29 10.39 7.44
CA ASN A 93 -0.05 8.98 7.22
C ASN A 93 0.05 8.17 8.52
N LEU A 94 1.08 8.40 9.32
CA LEU A 94 1.30 7.67 10.57
C LEU A 94 0.35 8.13 11.69
N ARG A 95 0.02 9.42 11.76
CA ARG A 95 -1.00 9.95 12.69
C ARG A 95 -2.39 9.44 12.35
N LEU A 96 -2.79 9.54 11.09
CA LEU A 96 -4.09 9.05 10.61
C LEU A 96 -4.17 7.53 10.76
N ALA A 97 -3.08 6.80 10.55
CA ALA A 97 -3.04 5.37 10.86
C ALA A 97 -3.42 5.09 12.32
N GLU A 98 -2.83 5.80 13.29
CA GLU A 98 -3.20 5.66 14.70
C GLU A 98 -4.64 6.09 14.99
N GLU A 99 -5.11 7.19 14.40
CA GLU A 99 -6.47 7.68 14.58
C GLU A 99 -7.51 6.69 14.03
N LYS A 100 -7.30 6.17 12.82
CA LYS A 100 -8.27 5.35 12.09
C LYS A 100 -8.24 3.88 12.49
N MET A 101 -7.05 3.32 12.69
CA MET A 101 -6.88 1.90 13.02
C MET A 101 -6.77 1.66 14.54
N GLY A 102 -6.49 2.69 15.32
CA GLY A 102 -6.19 2.57 16.75
C GLY A 102 -4.77 2.11 17.02
N ARG A 103 -4.21 2.57 18.15
CA ARG A 103 -2.83 2.24 18.57
C ARG A 103 -2.59 0.74 18.73
N SER A 104 -3.56 0.00 19.25
CA SER A 104 -3.40 -1.43 19.49
C SER A 104 -3.24 -2.22 18.18
N LEU A 105 -4.06 -1.93 17.17
CA LEU A 105 -3.96 -2.58 15.87
C LEU A 105 -2.66 -2.18 15.15
N CYS A 106 -2.27 -0.90 15.25
CA CYS A 106 -0.99 -0.43 14.72
C CYS A 106 0.20 -1.14 15.36
N GLN A 107 0.22 -1.29 16.69
CA GLN A 107 1.27 -2.02 17.40
C GLN A 107 1.30 -3.50 16.98
N GLN A 108 0.13 -4.15 16.94
CA GLN A 108 0.03 -5.52 16.44
C GLN A 108 0.58 -5.65 15.02
N LEU A 109 0.30 -4.68 14.14
CA LEU A 109 0.80 -4.68 12.77
C LEU A 109 2.32 -4.52 12.69
N LEU A 110 2.90 -3.68 13.55
CA LEU A 110 4.35 -3.52 13.67
C LEU A 110 5.07 -4.75 14.24
N ASP A 111 4.40 -5.52 15.10
CA ASP A 111 4.97 -6.73 15.69
C ASP A 111 4.84 -7.93 14.74
N GLN A 112 3.66 -8.12 14.15
CA GLN A 112 3.33 -9.29 13.32
C GLN A 112 3.66 -9.08 11.83
N GLN A 113 3.87 -7.84 11.39
CA GLN A 113 4.07 -7.41 9.99
C GLN A 113 2.87 -7.64 9.06
N HIS A 114 1.95 -8.52 9.44
CA HIS A 114 0.75 -8.87 8.70
C HIS A 114 -0.37 -9.29 9.65
N ILE A 115 -1.60 -8.88 9.35
CA ILE A 115 -2.81 -9.19 10.10
C ILE A 115 -3.86 -9.65 9.10
N VAL A 116 -4.45 -10.82 9.32
CA VAL A 116 -5.57 -11.31 8.50
C VAL A 116 -6.82 -10.51 8.85
N LEU A 117 -7.42 -9.89 7.83
CA LEU A 117 -8.66 -9.12 7.99
C LEU A 117 -9.89 -10.01 7.82
N THR A 118 -9.86 -10.90 6.83
CA THR A 118 -10.96 -11.83 6.56
C THR A 118 -10.45 -13.03 5.78
N GLN A 119 -11.13 -14.17 5.95
CA GLN A 119 -10.99 -15.31 5.07
C GLN A 119 -11.97 -15.12 3.90
N LEU A 120 -11.46 -14.87 2.70
CA LEU A 120 -12.28 -14.62 1.52
C LEU A 120 -12.94 -15.91 1.02
N THR A 121 -12.16 -16.99 0.97
CA THR A 121 -12.58 -18.34 0.58
C THR A 121 -11.73 -19.36 1.33
N GLU A 122 -11.98 -20.66 1.18
CA GLU A 122 -11.10 -21.69 1.78
C GLU A 122 -9.62 -21.50 1.38
N ASP A 123 -9.36 -21.02 0.16
CA ASP A 123 -8.01 -20.92 -0.41
C ASP A 123 -7.34 -19.55 -0.24
N LEU A 124 -8.12 -18.49 -0.01
CA LEU A 124 -7.65 -17.11 -0.08
C LEU A 124 -8.04 -16.30 1.15
N ARG A 125 -7.10 -15.49 1.62
CA ARG A 125 -7.30 -14.54 2.72
C ARG A 125 -6.92 -13.12 2.31
N LEU A 126 -7.62 -12.16 2.89
CA LEU A 126 -7.28 -10.73 2.81
C LEU A 126 -6.47 -10.35 4.05
N SER A 127 -5.42 -9.56 3.89
CA SER A 127 -4.57 -9.14 5.01
C SER A 127 -4.13 -7.69 4.90
N LEU A 128 -4.10 -7.00 6.04
CA LEU A 128 -3.38 -5.74 6.23
C LEU A 128 -1.92 -6.08 6.52
N SER A 129 -0.97 -5.36 5.94
CA SER A 129 0.45 -5.64 6.12
C SER A 129 1.31 -4.38 6.08
N ILE A 130 2.49 -4.46 6.68
CA ILE A 130 3.56 -3.53 6.39
C ILE A 130 4.04 -3.79 4.95
N ASN A 131 4.13 -2.72 4.14
CA ASN A 131 4.60 -2.82 2.77
C ASN A 131 6.12 -3.03 2.76
N HIS A 132 6.55 -4.19 2.28
CA HIS A 132 7.96 -4.55 2.08
C HIS A 132 8.38 -4.56 0.61
N ILE A 133 7.46 -4.30 -0.34
CA ILE A 133 7.78 -4.28 -1.77
C ILE A 133 8.58 -3.03 -2.10
N ASP A 134 8.00 -1.88 -1.75
CA ASP A 134 8.61 -0.59 -2.03
C ASP A 134 8.05 0.49 -1.10
N PRO A 135 8.86 1.03 -0.17
CA PRO A 135 8.40 2.09 0.73
C PRO A 135 8.05 3.39 -0.01
N PHE A 136 8.49 3.56 -1.26
CA PHE A 136 8.12 4.71 -2.10
C PHE A 136 6.66 4.71 -2.53
N GLU A 137 5.96 3.58 -2.45
CA GLU A 137 4.54 3.47 -2.77
C GLU A 137 3.67 3.54 -1.50
N GLY A 138 4.28 3.69 -0.32
CA GLY A 138 3.56 3.72 0.96
C GLY A 138 4.09 2.68 1.94
N TYR A 139 3.68 2.79 3.21
CA TYR A 139 4.16 1.89 4.27
C TYR A 139 3.23 0.75 4.61
N PHE A 140 1.99 0.79 4.13
CA PHE A 140 0.97 -0.21 4.39
C PHE A 140 0.50 -0.81 3.08
N SER A 141 0.04 -2.06 3.12
CA SER A 141 -0.63 -2.69 1.99
C SER A 141 -1.82 -3.54 2.43
N ILE A 142 -2.79 -3.68 1.54
CA ILE A 142 -3.80 -4.73 1.58
C ILE A 142 -3.39 -5.77 0.54
N ASN A 143 -3.29 -7.04 0.94
CA ASN A 143 -2.89 -8.10 0.04
C ASN A 143 -3.83 -9.31 0.13
N ILE A 144 -3.87 -10.05 -0.99
CA ILE A 144 -4.52 -11.35 -1.09
C ILE A 144 -3.43 -12.40 -1.09
N ARG A 145 -3.54 -13.36 -0.17
CA ARG A 145 -2.61 -14.48 -0.04
C ARG A 145 -3.34 -15.80 -0.14
N ASN A 146 -2.65 -16.81 -0.66
CA ASN A 146 -3.13 -18.18 -0.64
C ASN A 146 -2.76 -18.88 0.68
N GLN A 147 -3.19 -20.14 0.83
CA GLN A 147 -2.88 -20.99 1.99
C GLN A 147 -1.37 -21.21 2.21
N ASN A 148 -0.57 -21.21 1.15
CA ASN A 148 0.90 -21.31 1.23
C ASN A 148 1.57 -19.99 1.65
N ASN A 149 0.77 -18.99 2.04
CA ASN A 149 1.21 -17.63 2.34
C ASN A 149 1.85 -16.91 1.15
N GLU A 150 1.68 -17.42 -0.07
CA GLU A 150 2.15 -16.76 -1.29
C GLU A 150 1.22 -15.60 -1.62
N ARG A 151 1.81 -14.45 -1.94
CA ARG A 151 1.07 -13.25 -2.28
C ARG A 151 0.58 -13.32 -3.72
N VAL A 152 -0.73 -13.31 -3.89
CA VAL A 152 -1.39 -13.29 -5.20
C VAL A 152 -1.43 -11.88 -5.74
N TYR A 153 -1.88 -10.92 -4.93
CA TYR A 153 -1.88 -9.49 -5.28
C TYR A 153 -1.56 -8.66 -4.05
N ASP A 154 -0.96 -7.49 -4.27
CA ASP A 154 -0.68 -6.48 -3.27
C ASP A 154 -1.23 -5.13 -3.75
N ALA A 155 -1.74 -4.32 -2.83
CA ALA A 155 -2.01 -2.94 -3.09
C ALA A 155 -1.53 -2.08 -1.94
N SER A 156 -0.53 -1.25 -2.21
CA SER A 156 0.01 -0.32 -1.22
C SER A 156 -0.92 0.88 -1.07
N PHE A 157 -0.99 1.40 0.15
CA PHE A 157 -1.79 2.58 0.45
C PHE A 157 -1.11 3.55 1.39
N THR A 158 -1.65 4.76 1.43
CA THR A 158 -1.19 5.85 2.32
C THR A 158 -2.41 6.69 2.71
N PHE A 159 -2.54 7.01 3.99
CA PHE A 159 -3.46 8.04 4.43
C PHE A 159 -2.89 9.42 4.11
N LEU A 160 -3.65 10.26 3.41
CA LEU A 160 -3.29 11.64 3.10
C LEU A 160 -4.26 12.60 3.79
N SER A 161 -3.71 13.70 4.29
CA SER A 161 -4.50 14.78 4.91
C SER A 161 -5.48 15.42 3.89
N PRO A 162 -6.68 15.86 4.32
CA PRO A 162 -7.21 15.71 5.69
C PRO A 162 -7.76 14.31 5.98
N ASN A 163 -8.30 13.59 4.99
CA ASN A 163 -8.94 12.30 5.21
C ASN A 163 -9.09 11.46 3.93
N LYS A 164 -7.98 11.24 3.20
CA LYS A 164 -7.97 10.39 1.99
C LYS A 164 -7.25 9.09 2.25
N LEU A 165 -7.78 8.00 1.68
CA LEU A 165 -7.11 6.72 1.56
C LEU A 165 -6.62 6.56 0.13
N LEU A 166 -5.33 6.81 -0.11
CA LEU A 166 -4.71 6.71 -1.43
C LEU A 166 -4.26 5.28 -1.69
N ILE A 167 -4.79 4.63 -2.73
CA ILE A 167 -4.21 3.42 -3.32
C ILE A 167 -3.07 3.87 -4.25
N ALA A 168 -1.83 3.65 -3.82
CA ALA A 168 -0.62 4.15 -4.45
C ALA A 168 0.05 3.13 -5.39
N SER A 169 -0.30 1.85 -5.24
CA SER A 169 -0.01 0.84 -6.26
C SER A 169 -0.94 -0.37 -6.12
N ILE A 170 -1.05 -1.13 -7.20
CA ILE A 170 -1.60 -2.47 -7.27
C ILE A 170 -0.62 -3.31 -8.09
N GLN A 171 -0.15 -4.41 -7.50
CA GLN A 171 0.85 -5.28 -8.09
C GLN A 171 0.38 -6.74 -8.05
N GLY A 172 0.38 -7.38 -9.21
CA GLY A 172 0.11 -8.80 -9.34
C GLY A 172 1.39 -9.64 -9.18
N PRO A 173 1.29 -10.97 -9.38
CA PRO A 173 2.44 -11.85 -9.34
C PRO A 173 3.36 -11.59 -10.54
N SER A 174 4.67 -11.69 -10.34
CA SER A 174 5.68 -11.44 -11.38
C SER A 174 6.47 -12.68 -11.80
N SER A 175 6.05 -13.87 -11.36
CA SER A 175 6.68 -15.15 -11.70
C SER A 175 6.18 -15.68 -13.05
N ASP A 176 6.86 -16.69 -13.60
CA ASP A 176 6.45 -17.35 -14.84
C ASP A 176 5.04 -17.96 -14.75
N ASN A 177 4.60 -18.31 -13.54
CA ASN A 177 3.26 -18.85 -13.24
C ASN A 177 2.21 -17.77 -12.92
N ALA A 178 2.53 -16.48 -13.12
CA ALA A 178 1.66 -15.37 -12.74
C ALA A 178 0.24 -15.49 -13.34
N GLN A 179 0.13 -15.80 -14.63
CA GLN A 179 -1.17 -15.90 -15.30
C GLN A 179 -2.05 -17.00 -14.70
N GLU A 180 -1.47 -18.15 -14.37
CA GLU A 180 -2.19 -19.28 -13.79
C GLU A 180 -2.61 -18.96 -12.34
N LEU A 181 -1.74 -18.33 -11.56
CA LEU A 181 -2.07 -17.83 -10.22
C LEU A 181 -3.26 -16.85 -10.25
N VAL A 182 -3.26 -15.88 -11.17
CA VAL A 182 -4.38 -14.93 -11.31
C VAL A 182 -5.67 -15.65 -11.72
N LYS A 183 -5.59 -16.63 -12.62
CA LYS A 183 -6.75 -17.41 -13.07
C LYS A 183 -7.35 -18.25 -11.94
N GLN A 184 -6.51 -18.93 -11.16
CA GLN A 184 -6.92 -19.72 -10.00
C GLN A 184 -7.56 -18.83 -8.94
N ALA A 185 -6.92 -17.70 -8.61
CA ALA A 185 -7.48 -16.75 -7.65
C ALA A 185 -8.80 -16.15 -8.13
N THR A 186 -8.93 -15.82 -9.43
CA THR A 186 -10.20 -15.34 -9.99
C THR A 186 -11.32 -16.38 -9.87
N LYS A 187 -11.00 -17.67 -10.07
CA LYS A 187 -11.96 -18.77 -9.90
C LYS A 187 -12.37 -18.91 -8.43
N ALA A 188 -11.41 -18.87 -7.51
CA ALA A 188 -11.64 -18.94 -6.07
C ALA A 188 -12.55 -17.78 -5.62
N LEU A 189 -12.26 -16.54 -6.03
CA LEU A 189 -13.06 -15.33 -5.76
C LEU A 189 -14.37 -15.27 -6.56
N HIS A 190 -14.95 -16.42 -6.92
CA HIS A 190 -16.24 -16.53 -7.60
C HIS A 190 -16.33 -15.66 -8.86
N GLY A 191 -15.26 -15.66 -9.66
CA GLY A 191 -15.15 -14.92 -10.91
C GLY A 191 -14.84 -13.43 -10.77
N MET A 192 -14.53 -12.93 -9.56
CA MET A 192 -14.01 -11.58 -9.35
C MET A 192 -12.49 -11.57 -9.53
N ARG A 193 -11.97 -10.63 -10.33
CA ARG A 193 -10.51 -10.48 -10.50
C ARG A 193 -9.88 -10.02 -9.17
N PRO A 194 -8.74 -10.58 -8.73
CA PRO A 194 -8.13 -10.24 -7.43
C PRO A 194 -7.90 -8.74 -7.20
N MET A 195 -7.46 -8.01 -8.23
CA MET A 195 -7.28 -6.56 -8.15
C MET A 195 -8.59 -5.78 -7.92
N PHE A 196 -9.73 -6.24 -8.45
CA PHE A 196 -11.05 -5.66 -8.17
C PHE A 196 -11.53 -6.02 -6.77
N MET A 197 -11.17 -7.21 -6.28
CA MET A 197 -11.41 -7.59 -4.88
C MET A 197 -10.67 -6.64 -3.93
N LEU A 198 -9.42 -6.31 -4.22
CA LEU A 198 -8.66 -5.32 -3.44
C LEU A 198 -9.35 -3.95 -3.44
N VAL A 199 -9.86 -3.46 -4.58
CA VAL A 199 -10.60 -2.19 -4.62
C VAL A 199 -11.88 -2.26 -3.77
N ASN A 200 -12.63 -3.36 -3.82
CA ASN A 200 -13.80 -3.54 -2.96
C ASN A 200 -13.44 -3.56 -1.47
N ALA A 201 -12.33 -4.19 -1.09
CA ALA A 201 -11.82 -4.12 0.27
C ALA A 201 -11.47 -2.68 0.66
N PHE A 202 -10.82 -1.91 -0.22
CA PHE A 202 -10.53 -0.49 0.03
C PHE A 202 -11.78 0.37 0.15
N LYS A 203 -12.85 0.08 -0.60
CA LYS A 203 -14.15 0.77 -0.45
C LYS A 203 -14.71 0.57 0.96
N MET A 204 -14.70 -0.66 1.46
CA MET A 204 -15.16 -0.99 2.82
C MET A 204 -14.26 -0.38 3.91
N LEU A 205 -12.93 -0.42 3.72
CA LEU A 205 -11.97 0.20 4.64
C LEU A 205 -12.11 1.71 4.66
N ALA A 206 -12.29 2.35 3.51
CA ALA A 206 -12.55 3.78 3.41
C ALA A 206 -13.87 4.17 4.09
N GLU A 207 -14.92 3.36 3.97
CA GLU A 207 -16.17 3.57 4.72
C GLU A 207 -15.94 3.45 6.23
N LYS A 208 -15.30 2.39 6.70
CA LYS A 208 -14.96 2.15 8.12
C LYS A 208 -14.12 3.27 8.72
N TRP A 209 -13.11 3.74 8.00
CA TRP A 209 -12.21 4.81 8.45
C TRP A 209 -12.70 6.21 8.08
N GLN A 210 -13.88 6.31 7.46
CA GLN A 210 -14.50 7.56 7.01
C GLN A 210 -13.60 8.39 6.08
N CYS A 211 -12.87 7.73 5.18
CA CYS A 211 -11.96 8.36 4.23
C CYS A 211 -12.58 8.53 2.85
N GLU A 212 -12.15 9.56 2.12
CA GLU A 212 -12.28 9.59 0.66
C GLU A 212 -11.35 8.54 0.04
N LEU A 213 -11.88 7.64 -0.79
CA LEU A 213 -11.05 6.66 -1.48
C LEU A 213 -10.52 7.23 -2.80
N VAL A 214 -9.20 7.21 -2.97
CA VAL A 214 -8.55 7.75 -4.17
C VAL A 214 -7.50 6.81 -4.77
N GLY A 215 -7.41 6.77 -6.09
CA GLY A 215 -6.40 6.05 -6.85
C GLY A 215 -5.32 6.97 -7.41
N ILE A 216 -4.06 6.51 -7.38
CA ILE A 216 -2.93 7.26 -7.96
C ILE A 216 -3.03 7.34 -9.49
N PRO A 217 -2.84 8.51 -10.12
CA PRO A 217 -2.73 8.59 -11.57
C PRO A 217 -1.53 7.80 -12.09
N HIS A 218 -1.64 7.17 -13.27
CA HIS A 218 -0.57 6.31 -13.81
C HIS A 218 0.79 7.02 -13.90
N LYS A 219 0.76 8.29 -14.33
CA LYS A 219 1.98 9.10 -14.46
C LYS A 219 2.51 9.62 -13.12
N ALA A 220 1.76 9.55 -12.03
CA ALA A 220 2.15 10.09 -10.71
C ALA A 220 2.76 9.05 -9.77
N GLN A 221 2.76 7.77 -10.16
CA GLN A 221 3.33 6.68 -9.35
C GLN A 221 4.80 6.93 -8.96
N GLY A 222 5.15 6.58 -7.72
CA GLY A 222 6.50 6.76 -7.17
C GLY A 222 7.62 6.14 -8.02
N LYS A 223 7.33 5.07 -8.77
CA LYS A 223 8.29 4.35 -9.62
C LYS A 223 8.04 4.45 -11.14
N TYR A 224 7.21 5.37 -11.61
CA TYR A 224 6.96 5.52 -13.05
C TYR A 224 8.27 5.75 -13.82
N ARG A 225 8.67 4.78 -14.65
CA ARG A 225 9.83 4.86 -15.56
C ARG A 225 9.33 5.07 -16.98
N LEU A 226 9.78 6.15 -17.62
CA LEU A 226 9.48 6.47 -19.03
C LEU A 226 10.03 5.44 -20.04
N SER A 227 10.84 4.46 -19.61
CA SER A 227 11.44 3.48 -20.50
C SER A 227 10.45 2.36 -20.87
N ALA A 228 9.66 2.61 -21.91
CA ALA A 228 8.80 1.66 -22.60
C ALA A 228 9.60 0.53 -23.28
N ARG A 229 9.92 -0.54 -22.53
CA ARG A 229 10.50 -1.76 -23.14
C ARG A 229 9.91 -3.08 -22.65
N SER A 230 8.84 -3.09 -21.86
CA SER A 230 8.17 -4.34 -21.48
C SER A 230 6.70 -4.37 -21.88
N LYS A 231 6.36 -5.46 -22.55
CA LYS A 231 5.04 -5.97 -22.92
C LYS A 231 4.00 -5.70 -21.82
N ILE A 232 2.84 -5.19 -22.23
CA ILE A 232 1.61 -4.96 -21.44
C ILE A 232 1.91 -4.30 -20.08
N LEU A 233 2.12 -2.99 -20.10
CA LEU A 233 2.13 -2.18 -18.88
C LEU A 233 0.69 -2.07 -18.37
N PHE A 234 0.49 -2.46 -17.11
CA PHE A 234 -0.76 -2.21 -16.41
C PHE A 234 -1.06 -0.70 -16.39
N ASN A 235 -2.16 -0.29 -17.03
CA ASN A 235 -2.56 1.11 -17.08
C ASN A 235 -3.48 1.43 -15.89
N TYR A 236 -2.98 2.25 -14.97
CA TYR A 236 -3.73 2.64 -13.78
C TYR A 236 -4.94 3.50 -14.13
N ASP A 237 -4.81 4.41 -15.10
CA ASP A 237 -5.90 5.33 -15.45
C ASP A 237 -7.09 4.57 -16.03
N GLU A 238 -6.85 3.62 -16.93
CA GLU A 238 -7.89 2.69 -17.43
C GLU A 238 -8.47 1.83 -16.31
N PHE A 239 -7.62 1.29 -15.43
CA PHE A 239 -8.09 0.48 -14.31
C PHE A 239 -9.00 1.26 -13.35
N TRP A 240 -8.68 2.50 -13.05
CA TRP A 240 -9.53 3.34 -12.20
C TRP A 240 -10.85 3.64 -12.87
N GLN A 241 -10.88 3.91 -14.19
CA GLN A 241 -12.12 4.05 -14.96
C GLN A 241 -12.98 2.78 -14.89
N GLU A 242 -12.40 1.58 -15.02
CA GLU A 242 -13.14 0.31 -14.87
C GLU A 242 -13.73 0.15 -13.45
N ASN A 243 -13.17 0.82 -12.45
CA ASN A 243 -13.69 0.86 -11.07
C ASN A 243 -14.57 2.09 -10.81
N GLN A 244 -15.12 2.69 -11.86
CA GLN A 244 -16.01 3.87 -11.82
C GLN A 244 -15.31 5.10 -11.23
N GLY A 245 -13.99 5.17 -11.36
CA GLY A 245 -13.19 6.28 -10.87
C GLY A 245 -13.39 7.54 -11.72
N GLU A 246 -13.49 8.68 -11.05
CA GLU A 246 -13.54 9.99 -11.70
C GLU A 246 -12.28 10.80 -11.38
N TYR A 247 -11.61 11.30 -12.41
CA TYR A 247 -10.40 12.09 -12.22
C TYR A 247 -10.73 13.49 -11.70
N ARG A 248 -10.44 13.77 -10.42
CA ARG A 248 -10.67 15.07 -9.77
C ARG A 248 -9.59 15.37 -8.74
N HIS A 249 -9.21 16.65 -8.63
CA HIS A 249 -8.21 17.11 -7.65
C HIS A 249 -6.90 16.29 -7.68
N ASN A 250 -6.36 16.05 -8.88
CA ASN A 250 -5.10 15.34 -9.11
C ASN A 250 -5.09 13.83 -8.77
N TYR A 251 -6.23 13.22 -8.45
CA TYR A 251 -6.39 11.80 -8.18
C TYR A 251 -7.65 11.21 -8.85
N TRP A 252 -7.74 9.89 -8.90
CA TRP A 252 -8.98 9.19 -9.29
C TRP A 252 -9.86 8.97 -8.07
N GLN A 253 -10.98 9.68 -7.97
CA GLN A 253 -11.96 9.51 -6.90
C GLN A 253 -12.76 8.23 -7.14
N LEU A 254 -12.77 7.31 -6.18
CA LEU A 254 -13.47 6.03 -6.29
C LEU A 254 -14.74 6.04 -5.45
N PRO A 255 -15.91 5.64 -5.99
CA PRO A 255 -17.13 5.55 -5.21
C PRO A 255 -17.03 4.41 -4.19
N LEU A 256 -17.48 4.65 -2.96
CA LEU A 256 -17.49 3.61 -1.92
C LEU A 256 -18.57 2.54 -2.15
N HIS A 257 -19.60 2.87 -2.93
CA HIS A 257 -20.65 1.90 -3.28
C HIS A 257 -20.08 0.74 -4.11
N ILE A 258 -20.48 -0.48 -3.76
CA ILE A 258 -20.16 -1.71 -4.48
C ILE A 258 -21.39 -2.14 -5.26
N GLU A 259 -21.31 -2.03 -6.59
CA GLU A 259 -22.41 -2.38 -7.49
C GLU A 259 -22.76 -3.88 -7.39
N ARG A 260 -24.05 -4.17 -7.18
CA ARG A 260 -24.62 -5.52 -7.22
C ARG A 260 -25.70 -5.59 -8.29
N LYS A 261 -25.65 -6.64 -9.09
CA LYS A 261 -26.68 -6.95 -10.08
C LYS A 261 -27.74 -7.82 -9.41
N GLN A 262 -29.00 -7.59 -9.76
CA GLN A 262 -30.07 -8.47 -9.33
C GLN A 262 -29.86 -9.86 -9.91
N LEU A 263 -30.18 -10.91 -9.14
CA LEU A 263 -29.93 -12.30 -9.54
C LEU A 263 -30.76 -12.68 -10.77
N GLU A 264 -31.92 -12.04 -10.94
CA GLU A 264 -32.84 -12.19 -12.06
C GLU A 264 -32.16 -11.81 -13.38
N ASP A 265 -31.38 -10.72 -13.38
CA ASP A 265 -30.64 -10.20 -14.54
C ASP A 265 -29.38 -11.01 -14.86
N ILE A 266 -28.96 -11.90 -13.96
CA ILE A 266 -27.81 -12.77 -14.15
C ILE A 266 -28.27 -14.07 -14.81
N ALA A 267 -27.59 -14.48 -15.88
CA ALA A 267 -27.86 -15.75 -16.55
C ALA A 267 -27.87 -16.92 -15.54
N SER A 268 -28.90 -17.78 -15.60
CA SER A 268 -29.18 -18.83 -14.60
C SER A 268 -27.94 -19.63 -14.16
N LYS A 269 -27.11 -20.07 -15.12
CA LYS A 269 -25.87 -20.82 -14.88
C LYS A 269 -24.80 -20.10 -14.05
N LYS A 270 -24.88 -18.76 -13.93
CA LYS A 270 -23.95 -17.93 -13.14
C LYS A 270 -24.56 -17.47 -11.80
N ARG A 271 -25.86 -17.65 -11.56
CA ARG A 271 -26.55 -17.14 -10.35
C ARG A 271 -25.98 -17.71 -9.06
N SER A 272 -25.59 -18.99 -9.03
CA SER A 272 -24.95 -19.62 -7.86
C SER A 272 -23.59 -18.99 -7.55
N MET A 273 -22.76 -18.76 -8.58
CA MET A 273 -21.47 -18.06 -8.42
C MET A 273 -21.66 -16.65 -7.87
N TYR A 274 -22.64 -15.89 -8.39
CA TYR A 274 -22.89 -14.52 -7.92
C TYR A 274 -23.43 -14.47 -6.49
N ARG A 275 -24.27 -15.43 -6.08
CA ARG A 275 -24.69 -15.57 -4.67
C ARG A 275 -23.50 -15.72 -3.74
N LYS A 276 -22.63 -16.70 -4.01
CA LYS A 276 -21.40 -16.92 -3.21
C LYS A 276 -20.48 -15.70 -3.22
N ARG A 277 -20.39 -15.00 -4.35
CA ARG A 277 -19.64 -13.74 -4.44
C ARG A 277 -20.19 -12.67 -3.50
N TYR A 278 -21.50 -12.50 -3.46
CA TYR A 278 -22.13 -11.50 -2.59
C TYR A 278 -22.02 -11.89 -1.12
N GLU A 279 -22.22 -13.16 -0.78
CA GLU A 279 -21.98 -13.69 0.56
C GLU A 279 -20.53 -13.45 1.03
N MET A 280 -19.53 -13.69 0.15
CA MET A 280 -18.12 -13.39 0.43
C MET A 280 -17.88 -11.89 0.69
N LEU A 281 -18.50 -11.01 -0.11
CA LEU A 281 -18.39 -9.56 0.09
C LEU A 281 -19.09 -9.11 1.39
N ASP A 282 -20.23 -9.70 1.72
CA ASP A 282 -20.96 -9.40 2.95
C ASP A 282 -20.16 -9.82 4.18
N GLN A 283 -19.55 -11.01 4.16
CA GLN A 283 -18.68 -11.47 5.23
C GLN A 283 -17.44 -10.57 5.37
N MET A 284 -16.78 -10.22 4.26
CA MET A 284 -15.64 -9.30 4.28
C MET A 284 -16.02 -7.94 4.87
N ALA A 285 -17.22 -7.42 4.56
CA ALA A 285 -17.71 -6.17 5.13
C ALA A 285 -17.91 -6.28 6.64
N LEU A 286 -18.53 -7.36 7.13
CA LEU A 286 -18.72 -7.60 8.56
C LEU A 286 -17.39 -7.66 9.32
N ASP A 287 -16.43 -8.42 8.80
CA ASP A 287 -15.11 -8.57 9.42
C ASP A 287 -14.34 -7.24 9.45
N ILE A 288 -14.38 -6.47 8.36
CA ILE A 288 -13.77 -5.13 8.28
C ILE A 288 -14.43 -4.15 9.27
N GLN A 289 -15.74 -4.26 9.49
CA GLN A 289 -16.43 -3.41 10.47
C GLN A 289 -16.05 -3.73 11.92
N GLN A 290 -15.52 -4.93 12.18
CA GLN A 290 -15.05 -5.36 13.50
C GLN A 290 -13.57 -5.06 13.78
N LEU A 291 -12.83 -4.54 12.79
CA LEU A 291 -11.48 -3.97 12.98
C LEU A 291 -11.49 -2.81 13.97
#